data_AF-A0AA38IYJ9-F1
#
_entry.id   AF-A0AA38IYJ9-F1
#
_cell.length_a   1.000
_cell.length_b   1.000
_cell.length_c   1.000
_cell.angle_alpha   90.00
_cell.angle_beta   90.00
_cell.angle_gamma   90.00
#
_symmetry.space_group_name_H-M   'P 1'
#
loop_
_entity.id
_entity.type
_entity.pdbx_description
1 polymer ?
#
loop_
_entity_poly.entity_id
_entity_poly.type
_entity_poly.pdbx_seq_one_letter_code
_entity_poly.pdbx_strand_id
1 'polypeptide(L)'
;MVISLATAVVTGCTYVVSHDFDQLVYVFPLCEEYVPELKFIIVCGFRCSTIIFFCFATISPSHYIVYGLLLFKLEENIILHSLKNINQNYDDQDELDQESHNIIKERLLFCLKRHINFRSATVKILKKTENLVFPLQLAGVLYFISIVVNSITLEGTASKLLYWRLFSITLTAFVTLVGVTVHGQKIEDLSDNILDCLVSIKWYHWNDANKKLYLMFLKNSLKPFKIKFTENISVNYRMGVEILKTFFSFISVVRQLQNKKN
;
A
#
# COMPACT_ATOMS: atom_id res chain seq x y z
N MET A 1 3.52 -9.90 3.23
CA MET A 1 4.31 -9.47 4.40
C MET A 1 5.57 -10.32 4.55
N VAL A 2 5.45 -11.63 4.81
CA VAL A 2 6.63 -12.52 4.92
C VAL A 2 7.44 -12.57 3.61
N ILE A 3 6.75 -12.75 2.47
CA ILE A 3 7.41 -12.81 1.15
C ILE A 3 8.15 -11.51 0.83
N SER A 4 7.52 -10.35 1.05
CA SER A 4 8.14 -9.03 0.81
C SER A 4 9.34 -8.75 1.72
N LEU A 5 9.29 -9.22 2.97
CA LEU A 5 10.42 -9.12 3.88
C LEU A 5 11.57 -10.02 3.43
N ALA A 6 11.26 -11.28 3.08
CA ALA A 6 12.25 -12.23 2.58
C ALA A 6 12.93 -11.72 1.30
N THR A 7 12.17 -11.21 0.33
CA THR A 7 12.74 -10.66 -0.92
C THR A 7 13.63 -9.44 -0.68
N ALA A 8 13.28 -8.60 0.29
CA ALA A 8 14.09 -7.44 0.62
C ALA A 8 15.36 -7.78 1.41
N VAL A 9 15.31 -8.77 2.30
CA VAL A 9 16.52 -9.32 2.96
C VAL A 9 17.46 -9.90 1.89
N VAL A 10 16.92 -10.71 0.96
CA VAL A 10 17.69 -11.22 -0.17
C VAL A 10 18.29 -10.06 -0.99
N THR A 11 17.50 -9.02 -1.28
CA THR A 11 18.00 -7.83 -1.98
C THR A 11 19.12 -7.14 -1.21
N GLY A 12 18.99 -6.94 0.10
CA GLY A 12 20.03 -6.37 0.95
C GLY A 12 21.32 -7.21 0.93
N CYS A 13 21.20 -8.53 1.02
CA CYS A 13 22.34 -9.44 0.93
C CYS A 13 23.06 -9.34 -0.43
N THR A 14 22.32 -9.25 -1.55
CA THR A 14 22.94 -9.09 -2.88
C THR A 14 23.73 -7.78 -3.02
N TYR A 15 23.32 -6.72 -2.32
CA TYR A 15 24.05 -5.45 -2.28
C TYR A 15 25.37 -5.55 -1.51
N VAL A 16 25.41 -6.32 -0.41
CA VAL A 16 26.60 -6.45 0.44
C VAL A 16 27.68 -7.34 -0.16
N VAL A 17 27.28 -8.37 -0.92
CA VAL A 17 28.21 -9.34 -1.53
C VAL A 17 28.91 -8.76 -2.78
N SER A 18 28.37 -7.71 -3.40
CA SER A 18 28.90 -7.17 -4.65
C SER A 18 30.16 -6.33 -4.44
N HIS A 19 31.33 -6.86 -4.82
CA HIS A 19 32.61 -6.14 -4.77
C HIS A 19 32.68 -4.93 -5.72
N ASP A 20 31.92 -4.93 -6.82
CA ASP A 20 31.88 -3.82 -7.78
C ASP A 20 31.27 -2.51 -7.21
N PHE A 21 30.62 -2.59 -6.05
CA PHE A 21 30.05 -1.43 -5.37
C PHE A 21 31.13 -0.49 -4.84
N ASP A 22 32.33 -1.03 -4.57
CA ASP A 22 33.43 -0.29 -3.96
C ASP A 22 33.99 0.79 -4.89
N GLN A 23 33.87 0.61 -6.21
CA GLN A 23 34.32 1.58 -7.22
C GLN A 23 33.30 2.69 -7.49
N LEU A 24 32.04 2.48 -7.12
CA LEU A 24 30.92 3.35 -7.47
C LEU A 24 30.65 4.44 -6.44
N VAL A 25 31.04 4.19 -5.19
CA VAL A 25 30.90 5.16 -4.11
C VAL A 25 32.22 5.90 -3.96
N TYR A 26 32.25 7.15 -4.44
CA TYR A 26 33.43 8.03 -4.37
C TYR A 26 34.09 8.11 -2.97
N VAL A 27 33.31 7.84 -1.92
CA VAL A 27 33.80 7.79 -0.53
C VAL A 27 34.82 6.67 -0.31
N PHE A 28 34.72 5.53 -1.02
CA PHE A 28 35.61 4.40 -0.78
C PHE A 28 37.03 4.60 -1.31
N PRO A 29 37.27 5.11 -2.53
CA PRO A 29 38.61 5.51 -2.96
C PRO A 29 39.23 6.57 -2.05
N LEU A 30 38.45 7.56 -1.59
CA LEU A 30 38.92 8.57 -0.64
C LEU A 30 39.30 7.96 0.71
N CYS A 31 38.50 7.03 1.24
CA CYS A 31 38.86 6.34 2.49
C CYS A 31 40.11 5.46 2.33
N GLU A 32 40.30 4.86 1.15
CA GLU A 32 41.49 4.08 0.84
C GLU A 32 42.76 4.95 0.77
N GLU A 33 42.64 6.17 0.25
CA GLU A 33 43.75 7.13 0.15
C GLU A 33 44.11 7.78 1.50
N TYR A 34 43.11 8.19 2.29
CA TYR A 34 43.35 8.99 3.50
C TYR A 34 43.38 8.18 4.80
N VAL A 35 42.66 7.05 4.91
CA VAL A 35 42.50 6.32 6.19
C VAL A 35 42.43 4.79 5.99
N PRO A 36 43.51 4.16 5.49
CA PRO A 36 43.50 2.73 5.13
C PRO A 36 43.22 1.79 6.30
N GLU A 37 43.63 2.15 7.52
CA GLU A 37 43.41 1.34 8.73
C GLU A 37 41.93 1.22 9.12
N LEU A 38 41.11 2.25 8.81
CA LEU A 38 39.67 2.24 9.09
C LEU A 38 38.82 1.79 7.91
N LYS A 39 39.43 1.49 6.75
CA LYS A 39 38.73 1.09 5.52
C LYS A 39 37.73 -0.03 5.78
N PHE A 40 38.16 -1.10 6.46
CA PHE A 40 37.31 -2.25 6.74
C PHE A 40 36.08 -1.88 7.56
N ILE A 41 36.26 -1.07 8.60
CA ILE A 41 35.17 -0.66 9.51
C ILE A 41 34.18 0.25 8.76
N ILE A 42 34.67 1.23 7.98
CA ILE A 42 33.83 2.17 7.24
C ILE A 42 33.03 1.44 6.14
N VAL A 43 33.69 0.58 5.36
CA VAL A 43 33.04 -0.20 4.29
C VAL A 43 32.00 -1.16 4.89
N CYS A 44 32.35 -1.88 5.95
CA CYS A 44 31.42 -2.77 6.64
C CYS A 44 30.22 -2.01 7.22
N GLY A 45 30.46 -0.88 7.88
CA GLY A 45 29.41 -0.02 8.43
C GLY A 45 28.45 0.50 7.35
N PHE A 46 28.98 0.92 6.20
CA PHE A 46 28.17 1.38 5.07
C PHE A 46 27.37 0.24 4.41
N ARG A 47 27.95 -0.95 4.29
CA ARG A 47 27.25 -2.14 3.77
C ARG A 47 26.14 -2.60 4.71
N CYS A 48 26.36 -2.58 6.01
CA CYS A 48 25.33 -2.89 7.00
C CYS A 48 24.23 -1.81 7.02
N SER A 49 24.58 -0.53 6.93
CA SER A 49 23.60 0.55 6.93
C SER A 49 22.72 0.53 5.68
N THR A 50 23.26 0.14 4.52
CA THR A 50 22.47 -0.02 3.29
C THR A 50 21.49 -1.18 3.37
N ILE A 51 21.83 -2.33 3.99
CA ILE A 51 20.85 -3.40 4.27
C ILE A 51 19.70 -2.85 5.14
N ILE A 52 20.05 -2.20 6.25
CA ILE A 52 19.06 -1.68 7.20
C ILE A 52 18.17 -0.65 6.51
N PHE A 53 18.76 0.26 5.73
CA PHE A 53 18.03 1.25 4.96
C PHE A 53 17.07 0.59 3.95
N PHE A 54 17.51 -0.41 3.19
CA PHE A 54 16.63 -1.10 2.26
C PHE A 54 15.48 -1.81 2.97
N CYS A 55 15.78 -2.58 4.01
CA CYS A 55 14.77 -3.34 4.75
C CYS A 55 13.76 -2.42 5.43
N PHE A 56 14.21 -1.31 6.02
CA PHE A 56 13.30 -0.40 6.73
C PHE A 56 12.68 0.64 5.80
N ALA A 57 13.44 1.37 5.00
CA ALA A 57 12.93 2.49 4.21
C ALA A 57 11.98 2.05 3.09
N THR A 58 12.28 0.94 2.39
CA THR A 58 11.46 0.54 1.22
C THR A 58 10.22 -0.27 1.62
N ILE A 59 10.33 -1.10 2.65
CA ILE A 59 9.28 -2.04 3.04
C ILE A 59 8.31 -1.42 4.05
N SER A 60 8.85 -0.74 5.07
CA SER A 60 8.10 -0.28 6.25
C SER A 60 6.86 0.54 5.89
N PRO A 61 6.90 1.51 4.96
CA PRO A 61 5.72 2.33 4.63
C PRO A 61 4.61 1.51 4.00
N SER A 62 5.00 0.64 3.06
CA SER A 62 4.08 -0.29 2.41
C SER A 62 3.43 -1.22 3.43
N HIS A 63 4.17 -1.61 4.48
CA HIS A 63 3.67 -2.47 5.54
C HIS A 63 2.75 -1.74 6.51
N TYR A 64 3.07 -0.49 6.87
CA TYR A 64 2.14 0.35 7.65
C TYR A 64 0.83 0.57 6.90
N ILE A 65 0.89 0.82 5.59
CA ILE A 65 -0.29 0.91 4.74
C ILE A 65 -1.05 -0.42 4.80
N VAL A 66 -0.44 -1.55 4.44
CA VAL A 66 -1.09 -2.87 4.42
C VAL A 66 -1.68 -3.24 5.79
N TYR A 67 -0.99 -2.95 6.89
CA TYR A 67 -1.51 -3.17 8.24
C TYR A 67 -2.75 -2.31 8.51
N GLY A 68 -2.72 -1.03 8.13
CA GLY A 68 -3.89 -0.16 8.17
C GLY A 68 -5.05 -0.69 7.32
N LEU A 69 -4.76 -1.23 6.12
CA LEU A 69 -5.76 -1.84 5.24
C LEU A 69 -6.36 -3.11 5.85
N LEU A 70 -5.57 -3.91 6.57
CA LEU A 70 -6.05 -5.11 7.25
C LEU A 70 -6.98 -4.78 8.43
N LEU A 71 -6.60 -3.80 9.25
CA LEU A 71 -7.48 -3.29 10.31
C LEU A 71 -8.78 -2.75 9.72
N PHE A 72 -8.69 -2.06 8.59
CA PHE A 72 -9.86 -1.56 7.88
C PHE A 72 -10.79 -2.67 7.43
N LYS A 73 -10.23 -3.70 6.81
CA LYS A 73 -10.99 -4.88 6.40
C LYS A 73 -11.71 -5.54 7.58
N LEU A 74 -11.07 -5.61 8.75
CA LEU A 74 -11.68 -6.21 9.94
C LEU A 74 -12.89 -5.38 10.41
N GLU A 75 -12.75 -4.05 10.46
CA GLU A 75 -13.80 -3.12 10.85
C GLU A 75 -15.01 -3.17 9.91
N GLU A 76 -14.78 -3.16 8.60
CA GLU A 76 -15.87 -3.25 7.62
C GLU A 76 -16.57 -4.61 7.63
N ASN A 77 -15.83 -5.71 7.85
CA ASN A 77 -16.46 -7.03 8.00
C ASN A 77 -17.38 -7.11 9.22
N ILE A 78 -17.01 -6.45 10.34
CA ILE A 78 -17.89 -6.37 11.51
C ILE A 78 -19.17 -5.61 11.15
N ILE A 79 -19.06 -4.47 10.48
CA ILE A 79 -20.22 -3.69 10.04
C ILE A 79 -21.09 -4.51 9.09
N LEU A 80 -20.49 -5.16 8.09
CA LEU A 80 -21.20 -5.99 7.13
C LEU A 80 -21.93 -7.16 7.80
N HIS A 81 -21.28 -7.84 8.74
CA HIS A 81 -21.90 -8.90 9.53
C HIS A 81 -23.06 -8.37 10.39
N SER A 82 -22.90 -7.22 11.03
CA SER A 82 -23.98 -6.59 11.79
C SER A 82 -25.15 -6.17 10.88
N LEU A 83 -24.87 -5.63 9.70
CA LEU A 83 -25.88 -5.23 8.70
C LEU A 83 -26.69 -6.42 8.19
N LYS A 84 -26.01 -7.52 7.81
CA LYS A 84 -26.67 -8.76 7.35
C LYS A 84 -27.63 -9.33 8.40
N ASN A 85 -27.30 -9.12 9.67
CA ASN A 85 -28.08 -9.61 10.80
C ASN A 85 -29.01 -8.54 11.42
N ILE A 86 -29.24 -7.40 10.75
CA ILE A 86 -30.09 -6.34 11.31
C ILE A 86 -31.50 -6.86 11.62
N ASN A 87 -32.10 -7.57 10.66
CA ASN A 87 -33.44 -8.14 10.78
C ASN A 87 -33.45 -9.57 11.31
N GLN A 88 -32.31 -10.09 11.78
CA GLN A 88 -32.23 -11.47 12.27
C GLN A 88 -33.29 -11.67 13.37
N ASN A 89 -34.16 -12.67 13.16
CA ASN A 89 -35.35 -13.05 13.94
C ASN A 89 -36.67 -12.35 13.56
N TYR A 90 -36.67 -11.48 12.56
CA TYR A 90 -37.82 -10.65 12.20
C TYR A 90 -38.16 -10.65 10.70
N ASP A 91 -37.44 -11.42 9.88
CA ASP A 91 -37.56 -11.39 8.41
C ASP A 91 -38.90 -11.92 7.84
N ASP A 92 -39.66 -12.64 8.67
CA ASP A 92 -40.95 -13.26 8.32
C ASP A 92 -42.15 -12.59 9.02
N GLN A 93 -41.93 -11.51 9.78
CA GLN A 93 -43.00 -10.80 10.48
C GLN A 93 -43.47 -9.58 9.68
N ASP A 94 -44.76 -9.56 9.32
CA ASP A 94 -45.38 -8.42 8.62
C ASP A 94 -45.51 -7.18 9.51
N GLU A 95 -45.68 -7.37 10.81
CA GLU A 95 -45.75 -6.31 11.82
C GLU A 95 -44.67 -6.53 12.90
N LEU A 96 -43.87 -5.49 13.13
CA LEU A 96 -42.82 -5.47 14.13
C LEU A 96 -43.34 -4.81 15.41
N ASP A 97 -43.06 -5.42 16.55
CA ASP A 97 -43.34 -4.80 17.84
C ASP A 97 -42.37 -3.64 18.15
N GLN A 98 -42.74 -2.83 19.13
CA GLN A 98 -41.94 -1.66 19.51
C GLN A 98 -40.55 -2.05 20.03
N GLU A 99 -40.41 -3.23 20.65
CA GLU A 99 -39.13 -3.76 21.12
C GLU A 99 -38.20 -4.09 19.94
N SER A 100 -38.69 -4.78 18.92
CA SER A 100 -37.94 -5.08 17.69
C SER A 100 -37.50 -3.80 16.97
N HIS A 101 -38.37 -2.79 16.90
CA HIS A 101 -38.00 -1.50 16.34
C HIS A 101 -36.85 -0.82 17.11
N ASN A 102 -36.82 -0.92 18.44
CA ASN A 102 -35.73 -0.38 19.24
C ASN A 102 -34.43 -1.16 19.02
N ILE A 103 -34.48 -2.48 18.93
CA ILE A 103 -33.30 -3.33 18.65
C ILE A 103 -32.71 -3.00 17.27
N ILE A 104 -33.56 -2.90 16.23
CA ILE A 104 -33.14 -2.51 14.88
C ILE A 104 -32.48 -1.13 14.91
N LYS A 105 -33.08 -0.17 15.63
CA LYS A 105 -32.55 1.18 15.78
C LYS A 105 -31.17 1.19 16.39
N GLU A 106 -30.96 0.46 17.48
CA GLU A 106 -29.65 0.36 18.16
C GLU A 106 -28.59 -0.26 17.25
N ARG A 107 -28.91 -1.36 16.56
CA ARG A 107 -28.01 -2.01 15.60
C ARG A 107 -27.63 -1.07 14.46
N LEU A 108 -28.60 -0.35 13.91
CA LEU A 108 -28.38 0.59 12.81
C LEU A 108 -27.54 1.80 13.25
N LEU A 109 -27.83 2.35 14.44
CA LEU A 109 -27.04 3.44 15.04
C LEU A 109 -25.60 3.00 15.32
N PHE A 110 -25.41 1.78 15.82
CA PHE A 110 -24.09 1.20 16.03
C PHE A 110 -23.31 1.13 14.70
N CYS A 111 -23.92 0.57 13.64
CA CYS A 111 -23.28 0.46 12.34
C CYS A 111 -22.95 1.83 11.74
N LEU A 112 -23.90 2.77 11.78
CA LEU A 112 -23.71 4.13 11.24
C LEU A 112 -22.62 4.89 11.99
N LYS A 113 -22.67 4.90 13.33
CA LYS A 113 -21.68 5.58 14.17
C LYS A 113 -20.29 4.99 13.95
N ARG A 114 -20.20 3.65 13.85
CA ARG A 114 -18.93 2.96 13.58
C ARG A 114 -18.39 3.31 12.20
N HIS A 115 -19.22 3.24 11.15
CA HIS A 115 -18.82 3.60 9.79
C HIS A 115 -18.32 5.05 9.68
N ILE A 116 -19.01 6.02 10.30
CA ILE A 116 -18.61 7.43 10.30
C ILE A 116 -17.30 7.65 11.07
N ASN A 117 -17.22 7.15 12.30
CA ASN A 117 -16.02 7.28 13.14
C ASN A 117 -14.82 6.69 12.44
N PHE A 118 -15.03 5.54 11.82
CA PHE A 118 -13.98 4.81 11.12
C PHE A 118 -13.49 5.57 9.88
N ARG A 119 -14.41 6.03 9.02
CA ARG A 119 -14.06 6.87 7.86
C ARG A 119 -13.29 8.12 8.26
N SER A 120 -13.69 8.76 9.35
CA SER A 120 -12.97 9.92 9.91
C SER A 120 -11.57 9.56 10.42
N ALA A 121 -11.44 8.44 11.12
CA ALA A 121 -10.15 7.95 11.63
C ALA A 121 -9.19 7.62 10.49
N THR A 122 -9.65 6.95 9.43
CA THR A 122 -8.83 6.62 8.26
C THR A 122 -8.30 7.87 7.58
N VAL A 123 -9.14 8.89 7.36
CA VAL A 123 -8.71 10.16 6.77
C VAL A 123 -7.65 10.85 7.64
N LYS A 124 -7.82 10.83 8.97
CA LYS A 124 -6.83 11.41 9.91
C LYS A 124 -5.50 10.67 9.87
N ILE A 125 -5.52 9.33 9.84
CA ILE A 125 -4.31 8.51 9.75
C ILE A 125 -3.62 8.78 8.43
N LEU A 126 -4.35 8.74 7.31
CA LEU A 126 -3.79 8.95 5.98
C LEU A 126 -3.10 10.32 5.86
N LYS A 127 -3.73 11.38 6.39
CA LYS A 127 -3.15 12.73 6.44
C LYS A 127 -1.89 12.82 7.30
N LYS A 128 -1.84 12.10 8.43
CA LYS A 128 -0.61 12.03 9.26
C LYS A 128 0.50 11.26 8.55
N THR A 129 0.14 10.19 7.84
CA THR A 129 1.06 9.34 7.10
C THR A 129 1.58 10.02 5.83
N GLU A 130 0.81 10.92 5.22
CA GLU A 130 1.19 11.69 4.03
C GLU A 130 2.54 12.41 4.19
N ASN A 131 2.75 13.07 5.34
CA ASN A 131 4.00 13.77 5.65
C ASN A 131 5.23 12.83 5.71
N LEU A 132 5.02 11.54 6.02
CA LEU A 132 6.09 10.54 6.05
C LEU A 132 6.27 9.88 4.67
N VAL A 133 5.17 9.66 3.96
CA VAL A 133 5.15 8.98 2.66
C VAL A 133 5.80 9.85 1.59
N PHE A 134 5.55 11.16 1.57
CA PHE A 134 6.09 12.07 0.56
C PHE A 134 7.64 12.08 0.50
N PRO A 135 8.39 12.38 1.58
CA PRO A 135 9.85 12.39 1.52
C PRO A 135 10.43 11.01 1.18
N LEU A 136 9.74 9.94 1.59
CA LEU A 136 10.17 8.57 1.35
C LEU A 136 9.95 8.12 -0.09
N GLN A 137 8.86 8.56 -0.72
CA GLN A 137 8.63 8.41 -2.15
C GLN A 137 9.66 9.20 -2.97
N LEU A 138 9.95 10.44 -2.58
CA LEU A 138 10.97 11.25 -3.24
C LEU A 138 12.36 10.58 -3.17
N ALA A 139 12.74 10.08 -2.00
CA ALA A 139 13.98 9.31 -1.82
C ALA A 139 13.98 8.05 -2.70
N GLY A 140 12.85 7.32 -2.77
CA GLY A 140 12.71 6.15 -3.63
C GLY A 140 12.87 6.46 -5.12
N VAL A 141 12.33 7.58 -5.60
CA VAL A 141 12.47 8.02 -7.00
C VAL A 141 13.91 8.42 -7.32
N LEU A 142 14.54 9.23 -6.46
CA LEU A 142 15.96 9.61 -6.63
C LEU A 142 16.87 8.37 -6.64
N TYR A 143 16.57 7.40 -5.78
CA TYR A 143 17.27 6.13 -5.73
C TYR A 143 17.08 5.31 -7.01
N PHE A 144 15.85 5.23 -7.52
CA PHE A 144 15.56 4.57 -8.79
C PHE A 144 16.30 5.21 -9.96
N ILE A 145 16.32 6.55 -10.04
CA ILE A 145 17.08 7.28 -11.06
C ILE A 145 18.58 6.96 -10.94
N SER A 146 19.13 6.92 -9.73
CA SER A 146 20.53 6.54 -9.51
C SER A 146 20.84 5.13 -10.02
N ILE A 147 19.95 4.16 -9.79
CA ILE A 147 20.09 2.80 -10.33
C ILE A 147 20.06 2.79 -11.86
N VAL A 148 19.13 3.54 -12.47
CA VAL A 148 19.00 3.63 -13.93
C VAL A 148 20.23 4.26 -14.57
N VAL A 149 20.70 5.39 -14.04
CA VAL A 149 21.92 6.06 -14.53
C VAL A 149 23.13 5.14 -14.40
N ASN A 150 23.26 4.43 -13.27
CA ASN A 150 24.34 3.47 -13.08
C ASN A 150 24.26 2.29 -14.05
N SER A 151 23.07 1.79 -14.36
CA SER A 151 22.91 0.66 -15.30
C SER A 151 23.23 1.05 -16.74
N ILE A 152 22.96 2.29 -17.17
CA ILE A 152 23.35 2.80 -18.50
C ILE A 152 24.86 3.08 -18.56
N THR A 153 25.45 3.62 -17.49
CA THR A 153 26.86 4.04 -17.48
C THR A 153 27.85 2.86 -17.47
N LEU A 154 27.40 1.69 -17.00
CA LEU A 154 28.22 0.47 -16.88
C LEU A 154 28.06 -0.51 -18.06
N GLU A 155 27.45 -0.08 -19.17
CA GLU A 155 27.36 -0.85 -20.43
C GLU A 155 28.77 -1.09 -21.01
N GLY A 156 29.45 -2.10 -20.49
CA GLY A 156 30.81 -2.50 -20.90
C GLY A 156 31.52 -3.39 -19.87
N THR A 157 31.19 -3.23 -18.58
CA THR A 157 31.79 -3.96 -17.44
C THR A 157 30.72 -4.65 -16.57
N ALA A 158 29.54 -4.91 -17.14
CA ALA A 158 28.41 -5.46 -16.41
C ALA A 158 28.71 -6.89 -15.92
N SER A 159 29.09 -7.02 -14.64
CA SER A 159 29.22 -8.30 -13.97
C SER A 159 27.86 -8.98 -13.82
N LYS A 160 27.82 -10.32 -13.82
CA LYS A 160 26.59 -11.10 -13.59
C LYS A 160 25.87 -10.71 -12.29
N LEU A 161 26.61 -10.18 -11.31
CA LEU A 161 26.09 -9.72 -10.02
C LEU A 161 25.19 -8.49 -10.14
N LEU A 162 25.49 -7.57 -11.07
CA LEU A 162 24.68 -6.36 -11.27
C LEU A 162 23.27 -6.69 -11.79
N TYR A 163 23.16 -7.65 -12.71
CA TYR A 163 21.85 -8.14 -13.19
C TYR A 163 21.02 -8.75 -12.07
N TRP A 164 21.66 -9.53 -11.19
CA TRP A 164 20.96 -10.17 -10.06
C TRP A 164 20.41 -9.16 -9.07
N ARG A 165 21.14 -8.07 -8.84
CA ARG A 165 20.74 -6.95 -7.99
C ARG A 165 19.53 -6.20 -8.56
N LEU A 166 19.57 -5.89 -9.85
CA LEU A 166 18.45 -5.23 -10.53
C LEU A 166 17.19 -6.11 -10.47
N PHE A 167 17.37 -7.41 -10.69
CA PHE A 167 16.30 -8.38 -10.60
C PHE A 167 15.69 -8.44 -9.20
N SER A 168 16.51 -8.54 -8.14
CA SER A 168 16.00 -8.65 -6.75
C SER A 168 15.25 -7.40 -6.29
N ILE A 169 15.73 -6.20 -6.66
CA ILE A 169 15.02 -4.94 -6.36
C ILE A 169 13.69 -4.90 -7.10
N THR A 170 13.70 -5.21 -8.39
CA THR A 170 12.50 -5.18 -9.23
C THR A 170 11.45 -6.16 -8.71
N LEU A 171 11.89 -7.36 -8.33
CA LEU A 171 11.02 -8.37 -7.73
C LEU A 171 10.43 -7.89 -6.40
N THR A 172 11.25 -7.30 -5.52
CA THR A 172 10.78 -6.78 -4.24
C THR A 172 9.76 -5.66 -4.43
N ALA A 173 10.03 -4.71 -5.33
CA ALA A 173 9.13 -3.62 -5.67
C ALA A 173 7.82 -4.12 -6.31
N PHE A 174 7.89 -5.16 -7.14
CA PHE A 174 6.71 -5.78 -7.74
C PHE A 174 5.83 -6.47 -6.69
N VAL A 175 6.44 -7.26 -5.79
CA VAL A 175 5.71 -7.94 -4.71
C VAL A 175 5.04 -6.93 -3.76
N THR A 176 5.72 -5.83 -3.41
CA THR A 176 5.12 -4.79 -2.57
C THR A 176 3.98 -4.06 -3.30
N LEU A 177 4.13 -3.73 -4.58
CA LEU A 177 3.09 -3.12 -5.40
C LEU A 177 1.83 -4.01 -5.48
N VAL A 178 2.01 -5.29 -5.79
CA VAL A 178 0.90 -6.27 -5.83
C VAL A 178 0.24 -6.38 -4.46
N GLY A 179 1.04 -6.45 -3.39
CA GLY A 179 0.52 -6.49 -2.01
C GLY A 179 -0.37 -5.29 -1.69
N VAL A 180 0.10 -4.07 -1.94
CA VAL A 180 -0.63 -2.84 -1.67
C VAL A 180 -1.91 -2.73 -2.52
N THR A 181 -1.82 -3.02 -3.82
CA THR A 181 -2.96 -2.92 -4.75
C THR A 181 -4.04 -3.95 -4.49
N VAL A 182 -3.69 -5.20 -4.16
CA VAL A 182 -4.66 -6.25 -3.80
C VAL A 182 -5.41 -5.89 -2.51
N HIS A 183 -4.72 -5.38 -1.49
CA HIS A 183 -5.38 -4.99 -0.24
C HIS A 183 -6.23 -3.73 -0.42
N GLY A 184 -5.75 -2.77 -1.22
CA GLY A 184 -6.52 -1.58 -1.55
C GLY A 184 -7.79 -1.90 -2.34
N GLN A 185 -7.72 -2.81 -3.32
CA GLN A 185 -8.91 -3.25 -4.05
C GLN A 185 -9.94 -3.92 -3.13
N LYS A 186 -9.50 -4.84 -2.26
CA LYS A 186 -10.40 -5.55 -1.33
C LYS A 186 -11.21 -4.60 -0.44
N ILE A 187 -10.71 -3.40 -0.17
CA ILE A 187 -11.41 -2.37 0.58
C ILE A 187 -12.50 -1.71 -0.25
N GLU A 188 -12.20 -1.39 -1.51
CA GLU A 188 -13.24 -0.87 -2.43
C GLU A 188 -14.36 -1.93 -2.58
N ASP A 189 -13.98 -3.20 -2.78
CA ASP A 189 -14.94 -4.29 -2.90
C ASP A 189 -15.79 -4.46 -1.63
N LEU A 190 -15.21 -4.31 -0.44
CA LEU A 190 -15.95 -4.39 0.83
C LEU A 190 -16.92 -3.21 1.01
N SER A 191 -16.50 -2.00 0.63
CA SER A 191 -17.38 -0.84 0.62
C SER A 191 -18.58 -1.05 -0.31
N ASP A 192 -18.36 -1.66 -1.48
CA ASP A 192 -19.44 -1.99 -2.41
C ASP A 192 -20.37 -3.08 -1.83
N ASN A 193 -19.80 -4.10 -1.17
CA ASN A 193 -20.59 -5.12 -0.45
C ASN A 193 -21.47 -4.53 0.67
N ILE A 194 -21.00 -3.49 1.38
CA ILE A 194 -21.81 -2.78 2.38
C ILE A 194 -22.99 -2.09 1.71
N LEU A 195 -22.78 -1.44 0.57
CA LEU A 195 -23.85 -0.82 -0.20
C LEU A 195 -24.87 -1.85 -0.70
N ASP A 196 -24.41 -2.94 -1.29
CA ASP A 196 -25.27 -4.04 -1.76
C ASP A 196 -26.09 -4.62 -0.61
N CYS A 197 -25.45 -4.84 0.55
CA CYS A 197 -26.14 -5.29 1.75
C CYS A 197 -27.22 -4.29 2.17
N LEU A 198 -26.92 -2.99 2.23
CA LEU A 198 -27.90 -1.96 2.59
C LEU A 198 -29.09 -1.95 1.63
N VAL A 199 -28.86 -2.08 0.32
CA VAL A 199 -29.94 -2.12 -0.69
C VAL A 199 -30.82 -3.37 -0.53
N SER A 200 -30.24 -4.50 -0.11
CA SER A 200 -30.97 -5.77 0.08
C SER A 200 -31.81 -5.85 1.36
N ILE A 201 -31.63 -4.94 2.33
CA ILE A 201 -32.34 -4.99 3.60
C ILE A 201 -33.84 -4.71 3.40
N LYS A 202 -34.70 -5.57 3.97
CA LYS A 202 -36.15 -5.37 4.03
C LYS A 202 -36.50 -4.26 5.05
N TRP A 203 -36.39 -3.00 4.64
CA TRP A 203 -36.62 -1.82 5.51
C TRP A 203 -38.08 -1.30 5.51
N TYR A 204 -38.93 -1.84 4.63
CA TYR A 204 -40.27 -1.29 4.37
C TYR A 204 -41.23 -1.44 5.56
N HIS A 205 -41.07 -2.48 6.39
CA HIS A 205 -41.82 -2.67 7.64
C HIS A 205 -41.31 -1.83 8.82
N TRP A 206 -40.21 -1.08 8.65
CA TRP A 206 -39.66 -0.30 9.75
C TRP A 206 -40.46 0.97 10.04
N ASN A 207 -40.40 1.45 11.28
CA ASN A 207 -40.95 2.76 11.65
C ASN A 207 -40.19 3.92 10.97
N ASP A 208 -40.80 5.11 10.96
CA ASP A 208 -40.24 6.27 10.25
C ASP A 208 -38.88 6.71 10.78
N ALA A 209 -38.65 6.55 12.10
CA ALA A 209 -37.37 6.88 12.72
C ALA A 209 -36.23 6.01 12.17
N ASN A 210 -36.46 4.70 12.05
CA ASN A 210 -35.48 3.74 11.53
C ASN A 210 -35.30 3.90 10.02
N LYS A 211 -36.37 4.15 9.27
CA LYS A 211 -36.31 4.49 7.84
C LYS A 211 -35.43 5.72 7.59
N LYS A 212 -35.59 6.77 8.40
CA LYS A 212 -34.76 7.99 8.28
C LYS A 212 -33.28 7.71 8.54
N LEU A 213 -32.96 6.93 9.58
CA LEU A 213 -31.58 6.52 9.89
C LEU A 213 -30.99 5.66 8.77
N TYR A 214 -31.78 4.74 8.22
CA TYR A 214 -31.38 3.88 7.11
C TYR A 214 -31.03 4.69 5.88
N LEU A 215 -31.89 5.64 5.49
CA LEU A 215 -31.65 6.52 4.34
C LEU A 215 -30.39 7.38 4.54
N MET A 216 -30.13 7.85 5.76
CA MET A 216 -28.88 8.54 6.08
C MET A 216 -27.66 7.64 5.88
N PHE A 217 -27.74 6.38 6.31
CA PHE A 217 -26.66 5.43 6.11
C PHE A 217 -26.47 5.11 4.62
N LEU A 218 -27.54 4.73 3.92
CA LEU A 218 -27.52 4.45 2.49
C LEU A 218 -26.88 5.60 1.70
N LYS A 219 -27.31 6.84 1.95
CA LYS A 219 -26.76 8.03 1.30
C LYS A 219 -25.25 8.20 1.53
N ASN A 220 -24.76 7.89 2.73
CA ASN A 220 -23.34 7.96 3.05
C ASN A 220 -22.52 6.83 2.39
N SER A 221 -23.14 5.66 2.19
CA SER A 221 -22.54 4.48 1.57
C SER A 221 -22.55 4.53 0.04
N LEU A 222 -23.44 5.32 -0.59
CA LEU A 222 -23.48 5.50 -2.05
C LEU A 222 -22.16 6.03 -2.64
N LYS A 223 -21.35 6.72 -1.84
CA LYS A 223 -20.01 7.14 -2.26
C LYS A 223 -19.00 6.10 -1.78
N PRO A 224 -18.57 5.18 -2.66
CA PRO A 224 -17.68 4.08 -2.26
C PRO A 224 -16.43 4.64 -1.60
N PHE A 225 -16.05 4.02 -0.50
CA PHE A 225 -14.85 4.39 0.20
C PHE A 225 -13.64 3.95 -0.62
N LYS A 226 -12.81 4.92 -1.00
CA LYS A 226 -11.56 4.68 -1.71
C LYS A 226 -10.44 5.31 -0.93
N ILE A 227 -9.35 4.57 -0.77
CA ILE A 227 -8.13 5.09 -0.15
C ILE A 227 -7.39 5.86 -1.23
N LYS A 228 -7.27 7.17 -1.02
CA LYS A 228 -6.72 8.10 -1.99
C LYS A 228 -5.38 8.65 -1.49
N PHE A 229 -4.29 8.42 -2.22
CA PHE A 229 -3.02 9.09 -1.94
C PHE A 229 -3.04 10.55 -2.42
N THR A 230 -3.74 10.80 -3.53
CA THR A 230 -3.99 12.14 -4.07
C THR A 230 -5.44 12.20 -4.56
N GLU A 231 -5.96 13.37 -4.92
CA GLU A 231 -7.36 13.53 -5.35
C GLU A 231 -7.77 12.56 -6.47
N ASN A 232 -6.81 12.23 -7.35
CA ASN A 232 -7.00 11.43 -8.56
C ASN A 232 -6.45 10.00 -8.48
N ILE A 233 -5.63 9.67 -7.46
CA ILE A 233 -4.98 8.36 -7.35
C ILE A 233 -5.54 7.60 -6.15
N SER A 234 -6.23 6.50 -6.45
CA SER A 234 -6.77 5.56 -5.46
C SER A 234 -5.93 4.29 -5.44
N VAL A 235 -5.78 3.69 -4.27
CA VAL A 235 -5.01 2.46 -4.08
C VAL A 235 -5.83 1.27 -4.53
N ASN A 236 -5.76 0.93 -5.81
CA ASN A 236 -6.50 -0.17 -6.42
C ASN A 236 -5.74 -0.76 -7.61
N TYR A 237 -6.35 -1.72 -8.29
CA TYR A 237 -5.73 -2.36 -9.46
C TYR A 237 -5.45 -1.37 -10.59
N ARG A 238 -6.30 -0.35 -10.77
CA ARG A 238 -6.07 0.69 -11.78
C ARG A 238 -4.76 1.42 -11.52
N MET A 239 -4.49 1.83 -10.28
CA MET A 239 -3.19 2.44 -9.92
C MET A 239 -2.01 1.49 -10.20
N GLY A 240 -2.14 0.20 -9.85
CA GLY A 240 -1.10 -0.78 -10.12
C GLY A 240 -0.76 -0.90 -11.61
N VAL A 241 -1.78 -0.96 -12.46
CA VAL A 241 -1.62 -1.04 -13.92
C VAL A 241 -0.98 0.24 -14.48
N GLU A 242 -1.38 1.41 -14.01
CA GLU A 242 -0.80 2.69 -14.47
C GLU A 242 0.69 2.81 -14.10
N ILE A 243 1.09 2.36 -12.91
CA ILE A 243 2.50 2.30 -12.51
C ILE A 243 3.29 1.35 -13.44
N LEU A 244 2.75 0.17 -13.74
CA LEU A 244 3.41 -0.78 -14.63
C LEU A 244 3.55 -0.22 -16.06
N LYS A 245 2.51 0.41 -16.61
CA LYS A 245 2.57 1.07 -17.92
C LYS A 245 3.66 2.14 -17.95
N THR A 246 3.72 2.97 -16.91
CA THR A 246 4.72 4.04 -16.80
C THR A 246 6.13 3.45 -16.78
N PHE A 247 6.36 2.37 -16.03
CA PHE A 247 7.63 1.66 -15.96
C PHE A 247 8.05 1.07 -17.32
N PHE A 248 7.15 0.39 -18.03
CA PHE A 248 7.44 -0.15 -19.36
C PHE A 248 7.71 0.95 -20.40
N SER A 249 6.96 2.05 -20.32
CA SER A 249 7.16 3.21 -21.20
C SER A 249 8.55 3.83 -20.99
N PHE A 250 8.96 3.95 -19.72
CA PHE A 250 10.29 4.42 -19.36
C PHE A 250 11.41 3.51 -19.89
N ILE A 251 11.31 2.20 -19.68
CA ILE A 251 12.29 1.22 -20.23
C ILE A 251 12.39 1.34 -21.75
N SER A 252 11.25 1.48 -22.45
CA SER A 252 11.23 1.64 -23.90
C SER A 252 11.97 2.90 -24.35
N VAL A 253 11.77 4.02 -23.66
CA VAL A 253 12.47 5.29 -23.96
C VAL A 253 13.98 5.15 -23.72
N VAL A 254 14.40 4.57 -22.59
CA VAL A 254 15.82 4.35 -22.29
C VAL A 254 16.47 3.49 -23.37
N ARG A 255 15.82 2.40 -23.79
CA ARG A 255 16.32 1.52 -24.85
C ARG A 255 16.43 2.22 -26.20
N GLN A 256 15.50 3.11 -26.54
CA GLN A 256 15.57 3.92 -27.76
C GLN A 256 16.75 4.91 -27.73
N LEU A 257 17.02 5.52 -26.56
CA LEU A 257 18.15 6.43 -26.39
C LEU A 257 19.49 5.70 -26.51
N GLN A 258 19.59 4.49 -25.98
CA GLN A 258 20.79 3.64 -26.12
C GLN A 258 21.03 3.24 -27.58
N ASN A 259 19.98 2.79 -28.28
CA ASN A 259 20.08 2.42 -29.70
C ASN A 259 20.44 3.60 -30.62
N LYS A 260 20.18 4.86 -30.22
CA LYS A 260 20.58 6.06 -30.97
C LYS A 260 22.05 6.45 -30.78
N LYS A 261 22.71 5.92 -29.74
CA LYS A 261 24.08 6.26 -29.37
C LYS A 261 25.12 5.32 -29.98
N ASN A 262 24.67 4.15 -30.45
CA ASN A 262 25.42 3.18 -31.26
C ASN A 262 25.14 3.40 -32.74
#